data_AF-A0A497PL92-F1
#
_entry.id   AF-A0A497PL92-F1
#
_cell.length_a   1.000
_cell.length_b   1.000
_cell.length_c   1.000
_cell.angle_alpha   90.00
_cell.angle_beta   90.00
_cell.angle_gamma   90.00
#
_symmetry.space_group_name_H-M   'P 1'
#
loop_
_entity.id
_entity.type
_entity.pdbx_description
1 polymer ?
#
loop_
_entity_poly.entity_id
_entity_poly.type
_entity_poly.pdbx_seq_one_letter_code
_entity_poly.pdbx_strand_id
1 'polypeptide(L)'
;QVITDDLTVSNPEIVRRAIDEKAGNALLLKVNQIGSVTEAIEAANIANRAGWAVVVSHRSGETGDTFISDLSVALSNGQIKTGAPARSDRVEKYNRLLEIYDILDGECGYPGSDFRGAWGNY
;
A
#
# COMPACT_ATOMS: atom_id res chain seq x y z
N GLN A 1 -2.79 3.65 -14.28
CA GLN A 1 -1.76 3.71 -13.22
C GLN A 1 -0.54 2.98 -13.74
N VAL A 2 0.64 3.55 -13.55
CA VAL A 2 1.96 2.99 -13.90
C VAL A 2 2.70 2.87 -12.58
N ILE A 3 2.83 1.64 -12.10
CA ILE A 3 3.32 1.33 -10.75
C ILE A 3 4.82 1.07 -10.80
N THR A 4 5.57 1.69 -9.89
CA THR A 4 7.00 1.47 -9.70
C THR A 4 7.23 0.47 -8.56
N ASP A 5 7.84 -0.67 -8.88
CA ASP A 5 8.20 -1.72 -7.92
C ASP A 5 9.72 -1.78 -7.77
N ASP A 6 10.40 -2.61 -8.58
CA ASP A 6 11.86 -2.75 -8.59
C ASP A 6 12.58 -1.45 -8.94
N LEU A 7 11.90 -0.53 -9.62
CA LEU A 7 12.46 0.79 -9.92
C LEU A 7 12.68 1.62 -8.64
N THR A 8 11.75 1.54 -7.69
CA THR A 8 11.75 2.38 -6.48
C THR A 8 12.16 1.65 -5.22
N VAL A 9 12.01 0.32 -5.19
CA VAL A 9 12.34 -0.57 -4.06
C VAL A 9 11.88 -0.02 -2.69
N SER A 10 10.74 0.67 -2.66
CA SER A 10 10.21 1.35 -1.48
C SER A 10 11.17 2.33 -0.77
N ASN A 11 12.24 2.76 -1.45
CA ASN A 11 13.26 3.63 -0.87
C ASN A 11 12.90 5.12 -1.08
N PRO A 12 12.80 5.93 -0.01
CA PRO A 12 12.44 7.35 -0.10
C PRO A 12 13.23 8.16 -1.14
N GLU A 13 14.55 8.00 -1.20
CA GLU A 13 15.39 8.77 -2.13
C GLU A 13 15.15 8.37 -3.58
N ILE A 14 14.99 7.07 -3.84
CA ILE A 14 14.72 6.57 -5.19
C ILE A 14 13.30 6.95 -5.64
N VAL A 15 12.34 6.97 -4.71
CA VAL A 15 10.98 7.47 -4.97
C VAL A 15 11.01 8.95 -5.37
N ARG A 16 11.73 9.81 -4.64
CA ARG A 16 11.88 11.24 -5.01
C ARG A 16 12.45 11.39 -6.43
N ARG A 17 13.52 10.66 -6.72
CA ARG A 17 14.13 10.66 -8.05
C ARG A 17 13.16 10.19 -9.15
N ALA A 18 12.43 9.10 -8.91
CA ALA A 18 11.46 8.57 -9.87
C ALA A 18 10.30 9.54 -10.14
N ILE A 19 9.90 10.33 -9.13
CA ILE A 19 8.93 11.42 -9.27
C ILE A 19 9.50 12.53 -10.16
N ASP A 20 10.72 12.99 -9.88
CA ASP A 20 11.38 14.05 -10.65
C ASP A 20 11.57 13.66 -12.12
N GLU A 21 11.95 12.41 -12.37
CA GLU A 21 12.14 11.84 -13.71
C GLU A 21 10.81 11.44 -14.38
N LYS A 22 9.66 11.61 -13.71
CA LYS A 22 8.31 11.22 -14.19
C LYS A 22 8.25 9.76 -14.64
N ALA A 23 8.92 8.87 -13.93
CA ALA A 23 9.08 7.46 -14.30
C ALA A 23 7.83 6.59 -14.03
N GLY A 24 6.84 7.12 -13.31
CA GLY A 24 5.60 6.44 -12.97
C GLY A 24 4.54 7.39 -12.41
N ASN A 25 3.48 6.83 -11.84
CA ASN A 25 2.49 7.59 -11.07
C ASN A 25 1.89 6.81 -9.89
N ALA A 26 2.58 5.75 -9.46
CA ALA A 26 2.24 5.02 -8.26
C ALA A 26 3.43 4.25 -7.70
N LEU A 27 3.49 4.11 -6.38
CA LEU A 27 4.48 3.34 -5.65
C LEU A 27 3.90 1.98 -5.25
N LEU A 28 4.59 0.88 -5.56
CA LEU A 28 4.34 -0.41 -4.91
C LEU A 28 5.15 -0.47 -3.61
N LEU A 29 4.47 -0.33 -2.48
CA LEU A 29 5.11 -0.27 -1.17
C LEU A 29 5.26 -1.68 -0.58
N LYS A 30 6.51 -2.09 -0.35
CA LYS A 30 6.89 -3.35 0.31
C LYS A 30 7.78 -3.01 1.50
N VAL A 31 7.24 -3.11 2.71
CA VAL A 31 7.92 -2.69 3.96
C VAL A 31 9.29 -3.34 4.12
N ASN A 32 9.42 -4.61 3.77
CA ASN A 32 10.68 -5.34 3.91
C ASN A 32 11.69 -5.09 2.77
N GLN A 33 11.37 -4.29 1.75
CA GLN A 33 12.39 -3.79 0.82
C GLN A 33 13.21 -2.64 1.42
N ILE A 34 12.57 -1.79 2.24
CA ILE A 34 13.21 -0.65 2.89
C ILE A 34 13.70 -0.98 4.30
N GLY A 35 12.99 -1.87 5.01
CA GLY A 35 13.48 -2.51 6.24
C GLY A 35 12.89 -1.96 7.55
N SER A 36 12.20 -0.83 7.52
CA SER A 36 11.49 -0.30 8.70
C SER A 36 10.10 0.26 8.37
N VAL A 37 9.24 0.30 9.39
CA VAL A 37 7.89 0.90 9.28
C VAL A 37 8.00 2.40 9.03
N THR A 38 8.91 3.09 9.73
CA THR A 38 9.11 4.54 9.61
C THR A 38 9.48 4.93 8.18
N GLU A 39 10.45 4.24 7.57
CA GLU A 39 10.88 4.55 6.21
C GLU A 39 9.82 4.15 5.16
N ALA A 40 9.06 3.08 5.39
CA ALA A 40 7.94 2.72 4.53
C ALA A 40 6.84 3.81 4.54
N ILE A 41 6.51 4.34 5.72
CA ILE A 41 5.57 5.46 5.86
C ILE A 41 6.13 6.72 5.19
N GLU A 42 7.44 6.99 5.32
CA GLU A 42 8.09 8.11 4.63
C GLU A 42 7.96 7.98 3.11
N ALA A 43 8.29 6.82 2.54
CA ALA A 43 8.18 6.56 1.11
C ALA A 43 6.74 6.73 0.60
N ALA A 44 5.75 6.20 1.32
CA ALA A 44 4.33 6.38 1.02
C ALA A 44 3.93 7.86 1.03
N ASN A 45 4.34 8.61 2.05
CA ASN A 45 4.03 10.03 2.18
C ASN A 45 4.68 10.89 1.10
N ILE A 46 5.89 10.56 0.66
CA ILE A 46 6.55 11.23 -0.47
C ILE A 46 5.73 11.02 -1.75
N ALA A 47 5.34 9.77 -2.04
CA ALA A 47 4.53 9.44 -3.21
C ALA A 47 3.18 10.17 -3.17
N ASN A 48 2.45 10.07 -2.06
CA ASN A 48 1.16 10.71 -1.87
C ASN A 48 1.21 12.24 -2.05
N ARG A 49 2.18 12.92 -1.44
CA ARG A 49 2.36 14.38 -1.60
C ARG A 49 2.71 14.81 -3.02
N ALA A 50 3.30 13.92 -3.81
CA ALA A 50 3.54 14.14 -5.23
C ALA A 50 2.35 13.76 -6.13
N GLY A 51 1.20 13.39 -5.55
CA GLY A 51 0.00 12.96 -6.27
C GLY A 51 0.13 11.55 -6.87
N TRP A 52 1.13 10.77 -6.45
CA TRP A 52 1.23 9.35 -6.81
C TRP A 52 0.36 8.52 -5.89
N ALA A 53 -0.31 7.52 -6.47
CA ALA A 53 -1.00 6.51 -5.68
C ALA A 53 0.00 5.59 -4.95
N VAL A 54 -0.40 5.04 -3.80
CA VAL A 54 0.38 4.01 -3.09
C VAL A 54 -0.39 2.70 -3.12
N VAL A 55 0.31 1.60 -3.41
CA VAL A 55 -0.24 0.25 -3.36
C VAL A 55 0.56 -0.55 -2.36
N VAL A 56 -0.02 -0.87 -1.20
CA VAL A 56 0.65 -1.75 -0.23
C VAL A 56 0.68 -3.17 -0.80
N SER A 57 1.85 -3.82 -0.74
CA SER A 57 2.07 -5.10 -1.39
C SER A 57 2.66 -6.14 -0.46
N HIS A 58 2.18 -7.36 -0.63
CA HIS A 58 2.83 -8.56 -0.08
C HIS A 58 4.19 -8.84 -0.73
N ARG A 59 4.81 -9.94 -0.30
CA ARG A 59 5.93 -10.61 -0.98
C ARG A 59 5.52 -11.99 -1.48
N SER A 60 6.23 -12.52 -2.47
CA SER A 60 5.95 -13.87 -3.01
C SER A 60 6.09 -14.97 -1.95
N GLY A 61 7.09 -14.89 -1.06
CA GLY A 61 7.13 -15.66 0.18
C GLY A 61 6.44 -14.87 1.29
N GLU A 62 5.33 -15.38 1.81
CA GLU A 62 4.61 -14.77 2.94
C GLU A 62 4.37 -15.74 4.08
N THR A 63 3.99 -15.17 5.21
CA THR A 63 3.59 -15.77 6.47
C THR A 63 2.09 -15.53 6.70
N GLY A 64 1.58 -15.94 7.86
CA GLY A 64 0.22 -15.58 8.30
C GLY A 64 0.10 -14.17 8.90
N ASP A 65 1.21 -13.43 9.03
CA ASP A 65 1.19 -12.07 9.58
C ASP A 65 0.31 -11.15 8.71
N THR A 66 -0.61 -10.40 9.31
CA THR A 66 -1.58 -9.56 8.60
C THR A 66 -1.23 -8.07 8.62
N PHE A 67 -0.02 -7.70 9.07
CA PHE A 67 0.42 -6.31 9.30
C PHE A 67 0.14 -5.37 8.13
N ILE A 68 0.33 -5.85 6.89
CA ILE A 68 0.13 -5.01 5.69
C ILE A 68 -1.34 -4.62 5.46
N SER A 69 -2.31 -5.34 6.02
CA SER A 69 -3.73 -4.98 5.97
C SER A 69 -3.99 -3.74 6.81
N ASP A 70 -3.57 -3.76 8.08
CA ASP A 70 -3.66 -2.62 9.00
C ASP A 70 -2.86 -1.42 8.47
N LEU A 71 -1.63 -1.64 7.98
CA LEU A 71 -0.84 -0.59 7.36
C LEU A 71 -1.54 0.04 6.15
N SER A 72 -2.23 -0.78 5.35
CA SER A 72 -2.92 -0.27 4.16
C SER A 72 -4.08 0.64 4.52
N VAL A 73 -4.83 0.29 5.55
CA VAL A 73 -5.93 1.12 6.06
C VAL A 73 -5.37 2.39 6.72
N ALA A 74 -4.35 2.27 7.58
CA ALA A 74 -3.75 3.40 8.29
C ALA A 74 -3.12 4.44 7.36
N LEU A 75 -2.61 4.02 6.19
CA LEU A 75 -2.08 4.92 5.17
C LEU A 75 -3.16 5.56 4.29
N SER A 76 -4.44 5.17 4.42
CA SER A 76 -5.55 5.58 3.54
C SER A 76 -5.20 5.52 2.04
N ASN A 77 -4.43 4.50 1.62
CA ASN A 77 -3.90 4.45 0.26
C ASN A 77 -4.92 3.90 -0.78
N GLY A 78 -5.98 3.25 -0.29
CA GLY A 78 -7.09 2.71 -1.07
C GLY A 78 -6.79 1.48 -1.93
N GLN A 79 -5.58 0.92 -1.88
CA GLN A 79 -5.15 -0.19 -2.72
C GLN A 79 -4.17 -1.13 -2.00
N ILE A 80 -4.51 -2.41 -2.00
CA ILE A 80 -3.63 -3.47 -1.51
C ILE A 80 -3.52 -4.61 -2.52
N LYS A 81 -2.30 -5.09 -2.75
CA LYS A 81 -2.00 -6.29 -3.52
C LYS A 81 -1.48 -7.38 -2.59
N THR A 82 -2.37 -8.25 -2.14
CA THR A 82 -2.02 -9.32 -1.18
C THR A 82 -2.23 -10.75 -1.70
N GLY A 83 -2.45 -10.93 -3.00
CA GLY A 83 -2.38 -12.23 -3.70
C GLY A 83 -3.72 -12.71 -4.22
N ALA A 84 -3.81 -13.97 -4.63
CA ALA A 84 -5.10 -14.57 -4.96
C ALA A 84 -5.91 -14.83 -3.68
N PRO A 85 -7.25 -14.94 -3.76
CA PRO A 85 -8.09 -15.43 -2.65
C PRO A 85 -7.92 -16.95 -2.48
N ALA A 86 -6.68 -17.40 -2.34
CA ALA A 86 -6.27 -18.78 -2.19
C ALA A 86 -4.95 -18.80 -1.43
N ARG A 87 -4.76 -19.86 -0.63
CA ARG A 87 -3.68 -20.03 0.36
C ARG A 87 -3.81 -19.08 1.56
N SER A 88 -3.63 -19.61 2.77
CA SER A 88 -3.89 -18.88 4.01
C SER A 88 -2.99 -17.66 4.17
N ASP A 89 -1.74 -17.73 3.70
CA ASP A 89 -0.77 -16.62 3.72
C ASP A 89 -1.26 -15.36 2.95
N ARG A 90 -2.28 -15.51 2.10
CA ARG A 90 -2.97 -14.42 1.38
C ARG A 90 -4.33 -14.10 1.97
N VAL A 91 -5.13 -15.14 2.19
CA VAL A 91 -6.51 -15.03 2.68
C VAL A 91 -6.57 -14.36 4.05
N GLU A 92 -5.60 -14.61 4.93
CA GLU A 92 -5.56 -13.99 6.25
C GLU A 92 -5.51 -12.45 6.19
N LYS A 93 -4.85 -11.87 5.18
CA LYS A 93 -4.83 -10.41 4.98
C LYS A 93 -6.19 -9.89 4.52
N TYR A 94 -6.88 -10.61 3.65
CA TYR A 94 -8.22 -10.25 3.22
C TYR A 94 -9.22 -10.34 4.38
N ASN A 95 -9.15 -11.40 5.17
CA ASN A 95 -9.96 -11.55 6.38
C ASN A 95 -9.69 -10.40 7.36
N ARG A 96 -8.43 -10.03 7.55
CA ARG A 96 -8.07 -8.89 8.39
C ARG A 96 -8.70 -7.58 7.92
N LEU A 97 -8.81 -7.33 6.61
CA LEU A 97 -9.49 -6.15 6.09
C LEU A 97 -11.00 -6.15 6.39
N LEU A 98 -11.64 -7.33 6.33
CA LEU A 98 -13.04 -7.48 6.72
C LEU A 98 -13.23 -7.28 8.22
N GLU A 99 -12.33 -7.81 9.05
CA GLU A 99 -12.33 -7.56 10.50
C GLU A 99 -12.15 -6.07 10.81
N ILE A 100 -11.24 -5.37 10.12
CA ILE A 100 -11.07 -3.93 10.30
C ILE A 100 -12.35 -3.18 9.90
N TYR A 101 -13.00 -3.58 8.81
CA TYR A 101 -14.28 -3.01 8.40
C TYR A 101 -15.36 -3.18 9.48
N ASP A 102 -15.47 -4.39 10.06
CA ASP A 102 -16.40 -4.67 11.16
C ASP A 102 -16.06 -3.86 12.42
N ILE A 103 -14.78 -3.70 12.75
CA ILE A 103 -14.31 -2.88 13.89
C ILE A 103 -14.69 -1.40 13.71
N LEU A 104 -14.61 -0.89 12.47
CA LEU A 104 -14.95 0.50 12.16
C LEU A 104 -16.45 0.74 12.05
N ASP A 105 -17.29 -0.30 12.10
CA ASP A 105 -18.76 -0.22 12.16
C ASP A 105 -19.38 0.74 11.12
N GLY A 106 -18.85 0.72 9.88
CA GLY A 106 -19.30 1.59 8.80
C GLY A 106 -18.76 3.03 8.84
N GLU A 107 -17.94 3.41 9.82
CA GLU A 107 -17.20 4.67 9.87
C GLU A 107 -15.93 4.64 8.98
N CYS A 108 -16.02 3.99 7.82
CA CYS A 108 -14.96 3.98 6.82
C CYS A 108 -15.56 4.00 5.41
N GLY A 109 -14.82 4.60 4.47
CA GLY A 109 -15.22 4.60 3.07
C GLY A 109 -14.47 3.56 2.25
N TYR A 110 -15.13 3.05 1.20
CA TYR A 110 -14.53 2.16 0.22
C TYR A 110 -14.23 2.94 -1.07
N PRO A 111 -12.97 3.03 -1.51
CA PRO A 111 -12.60 3.95 -2.58
C PRO A 111 -13.04 3.50 -3.98
N GLY A 112 -13.40 2.23 -4.18
CA GLY A 112 -14.00 1.76 -5.44
C GLY A 112 -13.22 2.17 -6.69
N SER A 113 -13.85 2.90 -7.61
CA SER A 113 -13.22 3.44 -8.83
C SER A 113 -12.17 4.51 -8.56
N ASP A 114 -12.24 5.17 -7.41
CA ASP A 114 -11.43 6.32 -7.02
C ASP A 114 -10.17 5.91 -6.25
N PHE A 115 -9.85 4.62 -6.26
CA PHE A 115 -8.73 3.99 -5.57
C PHE A 115 -7.37 4.70 -5.72
N ARG A 116 -7.16 5.45 -6.82
CA ARG A 116 -5.90 6.19 -7.07
C ARG A 116 -5.82 7.50 -6.29
N GLY A 117 -6.95 8.08 -5.95
CA GLY A 117 -7.08 9.34 -5.23
C GLY A 117 -7.57 9.14 -3.80
N ALA A 118 -7.49 7.93 -3.24
CA ALA A 118 -8.05 7.67 -1.92
C ALA A 118 -7.41 8.52 -0.81
N TRP A 119 -6.10 8.76 -0.90
CA TRP A 119 -5.36 9.49 0.11
C TRP A 119 -5.87 10.94 0.25
N GLY A 120 -6.32 11.27 1.46
CA GLY A 120 -6.89 12.58 1.80
C GLY A 120 -8.39 12.74 1.50
N ASN A 121 -9.05 11.71 0.93
CA ASN A 121 -10.47 11.74 0.58
C ASN A 121 -11.31 10.69 1.33
N TYR A 122 -10.66 9.72 1.98
CA TYR A 122 -11.25 8.61 2.74
C TYR A 122 -10.48 8.44 4.06
#